data_AF-A0A1D1W4L9-F1
#
_entry.id   AF-A0A1D1W4L9-F1
#
_cell.length_a   1.000
_cell.length_b   1.000
_cell.length_c   1.000
_cell.angle_alpha   90.00
_cell.angle_beta   90.00
_cell.angle_gamma   90.00
#
_symmetry.space_group_name_H-M   'P 1'
#
loop_
_entity.id
_entity.type
_entity.pdbx_description
1 polymer ?
#
loop_
_entity_poly.entity_id
_entity_poly.type
_entity_poly.pdbx_seq_one_letter_code
_entity_poly.pdbx_strand_id
1 'polypeptide(L)'
;MSARPARKLSSTNTGAVTKSTAANSTEANVWFKEGDVVCELAPYVWTVAPHFISRYCYRCGLNPHPVKVKCCSGCQYAHYCSKECQVADWTDRHKMECKILGRKIITSMWENSRLGFILI
;
A
#
# COMPACT_ATOMS: atom_id res chain seq x y z
N MET A 1 -12.30 -0.11 22.12
CA MET A 1 -12.25 -1.56 21.81
C MET A 1 -11.27 -1.78 20.65
N SER A 2 -10.04 -2.15 21.07
CA SER A 2 -8.95 -2.83 20.35
C SER A 2 -8.63 -2.46 18.90
N ALA A 3 -7.61 -1.61 18.75
CA ALA A 3 -6.80 -1.51 17.54
C ALA A 3 -6.25 -2.89 17.13
N ARG A 4 -6.41 -3.28 15.85
CA ARG A 4 -5.59 -4.37 15.29
C ARG A 4 -4.16 -3.85 15.19
N PRO A 5 -3.18 -4.54 15.81
CA PRO A 5 -1.80 -4.08 15.75
C PRO A 5 -1.32 -4.08 14.30
N ALA A 6 -0.36 -3.20 13.98
CA ALA A 6 0.52 -3.40 12.84
C ALA A 6 0.93 -4.88 12.86
N ARG A 7 0.70 -5.61 11.76
CA ARG A 7 1.05 -7.04 11.69
C ARG A 7 2.55 -7.14 11.96
N LYS A 8 2.92 -7.36 13.22
CA LYS A 8 4.20 -7.95 13.58
C LYS A 8 4.26 -9.20 12.73
N LEU A 9 5.34 -9.39 11.97
CA LEU A 9 5.71 -10.71 11.50
C LEU A 9 5.79 -11.59 12.76
N SER A 10 4.70 -12.28 13.07
CA SER A 10 4.68 -13.28 14.12
C SER A 10 5.34 -14.51 13.51
N SER A 11 6.58 -14.72 13.92
CA SER A 11 7.34 -15.95 13.72
C SER A 11 6.59 -17.13 14.35
N THR A 12 5.69 -17.76 13.60
CA THR A 12 5.07 -19.07 13.87
C THR A 12 4.52 -19.52 12.52
N ASN A 13 4.97 -20.59 11.87
CA ASN A 13 5.35 -21.90 12.36
C ASN A 13 6.51 -22.39 11.50
N THR A 14 7.60 -22.82 12.13
CA THR A 14 8.73 -23.50 11.47
C THR A 14 8.32 -24.93 11.09
N GLY A 15 7.33 -25.07 10.19
CA GLY A 15 7.26 -26.23 9.33
C GLY A 15 8.17 -25.92 8.15
N ALA A 16 9.25 -26.68 7.98
CA ALA A 16 10.29 -26.43 7.00
C ALA A 16 9.71 -26.18 5.59
N VAL A 17 9.51 -24.91 5.24
CA VAL A 17 9.53 -24.48 3.85
C VAL A 17 10.98 -24.65 3.45
N THR A 18 11.30 -25.81 2.88
CA THR A 18 12.57 -26.02 2.21
C THR A 18 12.71 -24.89 1.20
N LYS A 19 13.54 -23.90 1.53
CA LYS A 19 13.98 -22.90 0.58
C LYS A 19 14.60 -23.69 -0.57
N SER A 20 13.92 -23.81 -1.70
CA SER A 20 14.55 -24.27 -2.92
C SER A 20 15.48 -23.15 -3.41
N THR A 21 16.62 -23.00 -2.73
CA THR A 21 17.82 -22.47 -3.37
C THR A 21 18.32 -23.55 -4.32
N ALA A 22 17.67 -23.67 -5.46
CA ALA A 22 18.18 -24.41 -6.60
C ALA A 22 17.78 -23.64 -7.85
N ALA A 23 18.72 -22.83 -8.34
CA ALA A 23 18.80 -22.56 -9.76
C ALA A 23 18.85 -23.90 -10.49
N ASN A 24 18.12 -23.98 -11.61
CA ASN A 24 18.04 -25.07 -12.59
C ASN A 24 16.97 -26.14 -12.32
N SER A 25 15.78 -25.84 -12.84
CA SER A 25 14.86 -26.73 -13.56
C SER A 25 14.98 -28.25 -13.32
N THR A 26 14.25 -28.75 -12.32
CA THR A 26 13.40 -29.94 -12.45
C THR A 26 12.19 -29.68 -11.58
N GLU A 27 11.02 -29.47 -12.20
CA GLU A 27 9.78 -29.17 -11.48
C GLU A 27 9.35 -30.39 -10.67
N ALA A 28 9.78 -30.47 -9.41
CA ALA A 28 9.23 -31.42 -8.47
C ALA A 28 7.77 -31.04 -8.22
N ASN A 29 6.85 -31.96 -8.48
CA ASN A 29 5.44 -31.79 -8.13
C ASN A 29 5.32 -31.61 -6.61
N VAL A 30 5.04 -30.40 -6.16
CA VAL A 30 4.77 -30.09 -4.75
C VAL A 30 3.25 -30.23 -4.53
N TRP A 31 2.85 -31.10 -3.61
CA TRP A 31 1.45 -31.31 -3.24
C TRP A 31 1.07 -30.44 -2.05
N PHE A 32 -0.01 -29.67 -2.19
CA PHE A 32 -0.54 -28.79 -1.14
C PHE A 32 -1.72 -29.44 -0.41
N LYS A 33 -1.88 -29.12 0.87
CA LYS A 33 -3.05 -29.50 1.69
C LYS A 33 -4.01 -28.33 1.83
N GLU A 34 -5.25 -28.62 2.23
CA GLU A 34 -6.24 -27.59 2.54
C GLU A 34 -5.72 -26.64 3.63
N GLY A 35 -5.76 -25.34 3.33
CA GLY A 35 -5.26 -24.28 4.22
C GLY A 35 -3.79 -23.88 3.98
N ASP A 36 -3.05 -24.57 3.12
CA ASP A 36 -1.67 -24.19 2.80
C ASP A 36 -1.60 -22.89 1.98
N VAL A 37 -0.67 -22.01 2.35
CA VAL A 37 -0.32 -20.84 1.54
C VAL A 37 0.63 -21.28 0.43
N VAL A 38 0.08 -21.41 -0.78
CA VAL A 38 0.84 -21.80 -1.98
C VAL A 38 1.85 -20.72 -2.39
N CYS A 39 1.45 -19.45 -2.33
CA CYS A 39 2.32 -18.32 -2.64
C CYS A 39 1.90 -17.08 -1.85
N GLU A 40 2.90 -16.31 -1.40
CA GLU A 40 2.72 -14.97 -0.87
C GLU A 40 3.63 -14.05 -1.69
N LEU A 41 3.01 -13.16 -2.45
CA LEU A 41 3.72 -12.24 -3.33
C LEU A 41 3.33 -10.82 -2.95
N ALA A 42 4.33 -10.02 -2.58
CA ALA A 42 4.15 -8.59 -2.45
C ALA A 42 4.03 -7.97 -3.86
N PRO A 43 3.13 -6.98 -4.05
CA PRO A 43 3.07 -6.27 -5.32
C PRO A 43 4.42 -5.60 -5.61
N TYR A 44 4.91 -5.74 -6.84
CA TYR A 44 6.14 -5.09 -7.27
C TYR A 44 6.03 -3.56 -7.14
N VAL A 45 4.90 -3.00 -7.57
CA VAL A 45 4.52 -1.60 -7.38
C VAL A 45 3.03 -1.55 -7.09
N TRP A 46 2.62 -0.65 -6.19
CA TRP A 46 1.21 -0.37 -5.90
C TRP A 46 1.05 1.06 -5.40
N THR A 47 -0.15 1.64 -5.55
CA THR A 47 -0.47 2.97 -5.05
C THR A 47 -1.94 3.06 -4.63
N VAL A 48 -2.28 4.08 -3.84
CA VAL A 48 -3.67 4.33 -3.42
C VAL A 48 -4.43 5.01 -4.56
N ALA A 49 -5.63 4.51 -4.86
CA ALA A 49 -6.50 5.12 -5.85
C ALA A 49 -6.81 6.59 -5.50
N PRO A 50 -6.84 7.53 -6.48
CA PRO A 50 -6.98 8.96 -6.19
C PRO A 50 -8.21 9.32 -5.35
N HIS A 51 -9.34 8.64 -5.57
CA HIS A 51 -10.58 8.88 -4.83
C HIS A 51 -10.51 8.47 -3.35
N PHE A 52 -9.51 7.68 -2.96
CA PHE A 52 -9.27 7.23 -1.58
C PHE A 52 -8.08 7.91 -0.91
N ILE A 53 -7.35 8.77 -1.61
CA ILE A 53 -6.08 9.33 -1.15
C ILE A 53 -6.21 10.09 0.19
N SER A 54 -7.34 10.76 0.42
CA SER A 54 -7.59 11.54 1.63
C SER A 54 -8.05 10.72 2.83
N ARG A 55 -8.26 9.41 2.65
CA ARG A 55 -8.79 8.51 3.70
C ARG A 55 -7.88 7.32 4.01
N TYR A 56 -7.02 6.94 3.08
CA TYR A 56 -6.15 5.77 3.21
C TYR A 56 -4.69 6.19 3.37
N CYS A 57 -3.94 5.41 4.13
CA CYS A 57 -2.51 5.62 4.27
C CYS A 57 -1.78 5.24 2.97
N TYR A 58 -0.99 6.16 2.43
CA TYR A 58 -0.21 6.00 1.21
C TYR A 58 0.84 4.90 1.30
N ARG A 59 1.30 4.59 2.53
CA ARG A 59 2.28 3.52 2.78
C ARG A 59 1.69 2.17 3.09
N CYS A 60 0.70 2.07 3.99
CA CYS A 60 0.19 0.75 4.40
C CYS A 60 -1.09 0.35 3.67
N GLY A 61 -1.70 1.26 2.90
CA GLY A 61 -2.92 0.99 2.16
C GLY A 61 -4.16 0.76 3.03
N LEU A 62 -4.05 1.00 4.35
CA LEU A 62 -5.17 0.84 5.29
C LEU A 62 -5.87 2.17 5.53
N ASN A 63 -7.19 2.09 5.73
CA ASN A 63 -7.99 3.20 6.24
C ASN A 63 -7.85 3.25 7.77
N PRO A 64 -7.24 4.31 8.35
CA PRO A 64 -7.01 4.39 9.78
C PRO A 64 -8.21 4.97 10.56
N HIS A 65 -9.40 5.07 9.95
CA HIS A 65 -10.62 5.54 10.63
C HIS A 65 -10.79 4.88 12.01
N PRO A 66 -11.06 5.66 13.08
CA PRO A 66 -11.44 7.07 13.08
C PRO A 66 -10.28 8.07 13.08
N VAL A 67 -9.02 7.62 13.08
CA VAL A 67 -7.85 8.50 13.07
C VAL A 67 -7.76 9.21 11.73
N LYS A 68 -7.70 10.55 11.76
CA LYS A 68 -7.50 11.36 10.55
C LYS A 68 -6.08 11.15 10.03
N VAL A 69 -5.96 10.90 8.74
CA VAL A 69 -4.67 10.86 8.06
C VAL A 69 -4.04 12.26 8.00
N LYS A 70 -2.70 12.32 8.04
CA LYS A 70 -1.92 13.54 7.89
C LYS A 70 -1.33 13.62 6.49
N CYS A 71 -1.48 14.75 5.84
CA CYS A 71 -0.96 14.98 4.51
C CYS A 71 0.53 15.33 4.54
N CYS A 72 1.28 14.90 3.53
CA CYS A 72 2.65 15.37 3.29
C CYS A 72 2.64 16.87 2.97
N SER A 73 3.37 17.67 3.74
CA SER A 73 3.46 19.12 3.52
C SER A 73 4.13 19.52 2.21
N GLY A 74 4.99 18.66 1.64
CA GLY A 74 5.72 18.94 0.40
C GLY A 74 4.88 18.76 -0.86
N CYS A 75 4.19 17.62 -1.01
CA CYS A 75 3.41 17.33 -2.21
C CYS A 75 1.90 17.54 -2.06
N GLN A 76 1.39 17.63 -0.84
CA GLN A 76 -0.05 17.73 -0.53
C GLN A 76 -0.94 16.62 -1.12
N TYR A 77 -0.35 15.51 -1.57
CA TYR A 77 -1.08 14.35 -2.14
C TYR A 77 -1.06 13.14 -1.22
N ALA A 78 0.12 12.68 -0.84
CA ALA A 78 0.26 11.47 -0.02
C ALA A 78 -0.21 11.74 1.42
N HIS A 79 -1.09 10.87 1.93
CA HIS A 79 -1.63 10.94 3.28
C HIS A 79 -1.18 9.74 4.11
N TYR A 80 -0.92 9.92 5.41
CA TYR A 80 -0.38 8.87 6.26
C TYR A 80 -1.16 8.72 7.57
N CYS A 81 -1.29 7.49 8.05
CA CYS A 81 -1.91 7.24 9.36
C CYS A 81 -1.03 7.66 10.53
N SER A 82 0.30 7.76 10.34
CA SER A 82 1.25 8.08 11.40
C SER A 82 2.56 8.66 10.85
N LYS A 83 3.38 9.27 11.73
CA LYS A 83 4.69 9.82 11.35
C LYS A 83 5.66 8.71 10.93
N GLU A 84 5.54 7.54 11.54
CA GLU A 84 6.34 6.36 11.25
C GLU A 84 6.06 5.87 9.82
N CYS A 85 4.78 5.83 9.41
CA CYS A 85 4.42 5.51 8.03
C CYS A 85 4.97 6.55 7.04
N GLN A 86 4.95 7.84 7.38
CA GLN A 86 5.50 8.87 6.50
C GLN A 86 7.02 8.73 6.34
N VAL A 87 7.76 8.54 7.43
CA VAL A 87 9.24 8.42 7.42
C VAL A 87 9.70 7.16 6.69
N ALA A 88 8.98 6.04 6.90
CA ALA A 88 9.29 4.80 6.21
C ALA A 88 9.03 4.94 4.70
N ASP A 89 7.87 5.50 4.30
CA ASP A 89 7.56 5.71 2.87
C ASP A 89 8.51 6.69 2.21
N TRP A 90 9.00 7.70 2.95
CA TRP A 90 10.02 8.63 2.48
C TRP A 90 11.31 7.93 2.05
N THR A 91 11.75 6.94 2.85
CA THR A 91 12.95 6.15 2.55
C THR A 91 12.68 5.15 1.42
N ASP A 92 11.48 4.55 1.41
CA ASP A 92 11.12 3.48 0.48
C ASP A 92 10.93 4.01 -0.96
N ARG A 93 10.11 5.07 -1.14
CA ARG A 93 9.73 5.56 -2.49
C ARG A 93 9.34 7.04 -2.57
N HIS A 94 8.70 7.58 -1.52
CA HIS A 94 8.02 8.86 -1.59
C HIS A 94 8.97 10.03 -1.84
N LYS A 95 10.25 9.94 -1.44
CA LYS A 95 11.24 10.98 -1.74
C LYS A 95 11.37 11.27 -3.24
N MET A 96 11.26 10.24 -4.08
CA MET A 96 11.34 10.37 -5.53
C MET A 96 10.01 10.85 -6.12
N GLU A 97 8.89 10.37 -5.59
CA GLU A 97 7.54 10.71 -6.05
C GLU A 97 7.12 12.13 -5.64
N CYS A 98 7.54 12.61 -4.47
CA CYS A 98 7.06 13.85 -3.84
C CYS A 98 7.21 15.06 -4.76
N LYS A 99 8.33 15.17 -5.49
CA LYS A 99 8.59 16.28 -6.43
C LYS A 99 7.68 16.24 -7.67
N ILE A 100 7.21 15.06 -8.04
CA ILE A 100 6.34 14.82 -9.20
C ILE A 100 4.88 15.06 -8.78
N LEU A 101 4.47 14.48 -7.66
CA LEU A 101 3.13 14.57 -7.10
C LEU A 101 2.74 16.01 -6.71
N GLY A 102 3.69 16.81 -6.21
CA GLY A 102 3.45 18.22 -5.88
C GLY A 102 3.20 19.11 -7.11
N ARG A 103 3.48 18.62 -8.32
CA ARG A 103 3.31 19.35 -9.58
C ARG A 103 1.94 19.00 -10.21
N LYS A 104 0.86 19.55 -9.64
CA LYS A 104 -0.49 19.67 -10.23
C LYS A 104 -1.00 18.48 -11.08
N ILE A 105 -0.83 17.23 -10.65
CA ILE A 105 -1.48 16.08 -11.34
C ILE A 105 -2.99 16.05 -11.04
N ILE A 106 -3.43 16.63 -9.92
CA ILE A 106 -4.80 16.45 -9.41
C ILE A 106 -5.79 17.47 -10.00
N THR A 107 -5.31 18.57 -10.60
CA THR A 107 -6.21 19.61 -11.13
C THR A 107 -6.86 19.23 -12.46
N SER A 108 -6.25 18.35 -13.26
CA SER A 108 -6.70 18.09 -14.64
C SER A 108 -7.46 16.78 -14.87
N MET A 109 -7.52 15.86 -13.90
CA MET A 109 -8.20 14.57 -14.10
C MET A 109 -9.62 14.50 -13.49
N TRP A 110 -10.13 15.60 -12.92
CA TRP A 110 -11.49 15.64 -12.35
C TRP A 110 -12.43 16.67 -12.99
N GLU A 111 -11.96 17.53 -13.89
CA GLU A 111 -12.83 18.42 -14.66
C GLU A 111 -13.67 17.66 -15.71
N ASN A 112 -13.28 16.44 -16.11
CA ASN A 112 -14.01 15.64 -17.10
C ASN A 112 -14.97 14.58 -16.50
N SER A 113 -15.27 14.64 -15.19
CA SER A 113 -16.31 13.80 -14.58
C SER A 113 -17.41 14.62 -13.88
N ARG A 114 -17.44 15.95 -14.09
CA ARG A 114 -18.54 16.83 -13.68
C ARG A 114 -19.34 17.36 -14.87
N LEU A 115 -19.63 16.51 -15.84
CA LEU A 115 -20.87 16.66 -16.59
C LEU A 115 -21.96 15.95 -15.80
N GLY A 116 -22.66 16.71 -14.97
CA GLY A 116 -23.87 16.27 -14.28
C GLY A 116 -24.02 16.95 -12.92
N PHE A 117 -24.96 17.91 -12.86
CA PHE A 117 -25.47 18.63 -11.68
C PHE A 117 -24.82 19.98 -11.34
N ILE A 118 -24.87 20.89 -12.30
CA ILE A 118 -25.34 22.27 -12.08
C ILE A 118 -26.44 22.54 -13.12
N LEU A 119 -27.50 23.27 -12.71
CA LEU A 119 -28.85 23.49 -13.30
C LEU A 119 -29.84 22.54 -12.61
N ILE A 120 -30.77 22.96 -11.75
CA ILE A 120 -31.55 24.19 -11.59
C ILE A 120 -31.87 24.36 -10.09
#